data_AF-A0ABD2PGJ9-F1
#
_entry.id   AF-A0ABD2PGJ9-F1
#
_cell.length_a   1.000
_cell.length_b   1.000
_cell.length_c   1.000
_cell.angle_alpha   90.00
_cell.angle_beta   90.00
_cell.angle_gamma   90.00
#
_symmetry.space_group_name_H-M   'P 1'
#
loop_
_entity.id
_entity.type
_entity.pdbx_description
1 polymer ?
#
loop_
_entity_poly.entity_id
_entity_poly.type
_entity_poly.pdbx_seq_one_letter_code
_entity_poly.pdbx_strand_id
1 'polypeptide(L)'
;MNLFNLQHDNMPRNYKSTSNRQSWSPQAMNKAIEDVKEKKMGWLLASKTFKVPQATLRRHALDLNKIISSAAKGLGRFQLTFPLEIERQLVEHIKLLETRMFGLTRIMVQELAFELTEKNGFEDKSEAGQEWLDGFFPQPEPKLLMDPR
;
A
#
# COMPACT_ATOMS: atom_id res chain seq x y z
N MET A 1 -7.60 -31.07 7.84
CA MET A 1 -7.46 -30.91 6.39
C MET A 1 -6.59 -29.70 6.12
N ASN A 2 -5.46 -29.89 5.45
CA ASN A 2 -4.45 -28.85 5.23
C ASN A 2 -4.93 -27.88 4.14
N LEU A 3 -5.26 -26.64 4.54
CA LEU A 3 -5.74 -25.57 3.64
C LEU A 3 -4.62 -24.88 2.83
N PHE A 4 -3.38 -25.37 2.94
CA PHE A 4 -2.19 -24.71 2.37
C PHE A 4 -1.85 -25.10 0.92
N ASN A 5 -2.66 -25.94 0.25
CA ASN A 5 -2.36 -26.46 -1.08
C ASN A 5 -3.53 -26.29 -2.07
N LEU A 6 -4.08 -25.09 -2.16
CA LEU A 6 -4.89 -24.71 -3.33
C LEU A 6 -4.00 -23.93 -4.30
N GLN A 7 -3.79 -24.55 -5.46
CA GLN A 7 -3.06 -24.02 -6.62
C GLN A 7 -3.39 -22.54 -6.86
N HIS A 8 -2.40 -21.67 -6.64
CA HIS A 8 -2.49 -20.23 -6.84
C HIS A 8 -2.46 -19.79 -8.33
N ASP A 9 -2.66 -20.71 -9.27
CA ASP A 9 -2.46 -20.46 -10.70
C ASP A 9 -3.74 -20.15 -11.50
N ASN A 10 -4.91 -19.99 -10.87
CA ASN A 10 -6.17 -19.77 -11.59
C ASN A 10 -7.05 -18.63 -11.06
N MET A 11 -6.49 -17.42 -10.88
CA MET A 11 -7.28 -16.19 -10.75
C MET A 11 -7.27 -15.40 -12.08
N PRO A 12 -8.43 -15.11 -12.70
CA PRO A 12 -8.54 -14.45 -14.02
C PRO A 12 -8.16 -12.95 -14.04
N ARG A 13 -7.52 -12.42 -12.98
CA ARG A 13 -7.29 -10.98 -12.76
C ARG A 13 -5.81 -10.54 -12.80
N ASN A 14 -4.91 -11.27 -13.45
CA ASN A 14 -3.52 -10.83 -13.61
C ASN A 14 -3.35 -9.84 -14.78
N TYR A 15 -3.99 -8.67 -14.68
CA TYR A 15 -3.81 -7.60 -15.66
C TYR A 15 -2.45 -6.92 -15.48
N LYS A 16 -1.56 -7.08 -16.46
CA LYS A 16 -0.31 -6.31 -16.53
C LYS A 16 -0.62 -4.96 -17.19
N SER A 17 -0.41 -3.86 -16.47
CA SER A 17 -0.60 -2.51 -17.02
C SER A 17 0.32 -2.27 -18.20
N THR A 18 -0.23 -1.75 -19.30
CA THR A 18 0.53 -1.36 -20.49
C THR A 18 1.09 0.07 -20.41
N SER A 19 0.80 0.80 -19.33
CA SER A 19 1.13 2.21 -19.21
C SER A 19 2.52 2.45 -18.63
N ASN A 20 3.31 3.32 -19.26
CA ASN A 20 4.62 3.77 -18.75
C ASN A 20 4.50 4.95 -17.75
N ARG A 21 3.33 5.14 -17.12
CA ARG A 21 3.08 6.20 -16.13
C ARG A 21 3.87 5.94 -14.85
N GLN A 22 4.38 7.00 -14.21
CA GLN A 22 5.21 6.92 -13.01
C GLN A 22 6.46 6.04 -13.14
N SER A 23 7.06 6.00 -14.33
CA SER A 23 8.33 5.29 -14.58
C SER A 23 9.58 5.96 -14.00
N TRP A 24 9.44 7.12 -13.37
CA TRP A 24 10.51 7.81 -12.65
C TRP A 24 10.88 7.09 -11.34
N SER A 25 12.12 7.24 -10.88
CA SER A 25 12.57 6.68 -9.60
C SER A 25 12.01 7.49 -8.41
N PRO A 26 11.41 6.85 -7.38
CA PRO A 26 11.01 7.53 -6.15
C PRO A 26 12.15 8.29 -5.48
N GLN A 27 13.34 7.71 -5.44
CA GLN A 27 14.54 8.30 -4.85
C GLN A 27 14.96 9.56 -5.61
N ALA A 28 14.93 9.53 -6.95
CA ALA A 28 15.23 10.69 -7.77
C ALA A 28 14.18 11.81 -7.59
N MET A 29 12.91 11.47 -7.48
CA MET A 29 11.84 12.43 -7.23
C MET A 29 11.95 13.05 -5.83
N ASN A 30 12.29 12.27 -4.79
CA ASN A 30 12.51 12.80 -3.44
C ASN A 30 13.64 13.83 -3.42
N LYS A 31 14.80 13.50 -4.02
CA LYS A 31 15.93 14.43 -4.14
C LYS A 31 15.56 15.69 -4.91
N ALA A 32 14.82 15.55 -6.01
CA ALA A 32 14.36 16.71 -6.77
C ALA A 32 13.39 17.60 -5.97
N ILE A 33 12.53 17.02 -5.14
CA ILE A 33 11.63 17.78 -4.26
C ILE A 33 12.44 18.53 -3.19
N GLU A 34 13.41 17.86 -2.55
CA GLU A 34 14.29 18.44 -1.54
C GLU A 34 15.07 19.64 -2.10
N ASP A 35 15.78 19.46 -3.23
CA ASP A 35 16.58 20.52 -3.86
C ASP A 35 15.73 21.74 -4.27
N VAL A 36 14.47 21.51 -4.67
CA VAL A 36 13.56 22.61 -5.02
C VAL A 36 12.99 23.28 -3.76
N LYS A 37 12.63 22.53 -2.72
CA LYS A 37 12.16 23.08 -1.43
C LYS A 37 13.26 23.90 -0.75
N GLU A 38 14.51 23.47 -0.84
CA GLU A 38 15.69 24.18 -0.35
C GLU A 38 16.16 25.33 -1.26
N LYS A 39 15.46 25.58 -2.37
CA LYS A 39 15.78 26.63 -3.37
C LYS A 39 17.18 26.50 -4.01
N LYS A 40 17.80 25.32 -3.94
CA LYS A 40 19.08 25.00 -4.60
C LYS A 40 18.93 24.97 -6.12
N MET A 41 17.78 24.53 -6.63
CA MET A 41 17.50 24.43 -8.06
C MET A 41 16.09 24.91 -8.41
N GLY A 42 15.94 25.48 -9.62
CA GLY A 42 14.63 25.76 -10.21
C GLY A 42 14.00 24.51 -10.82
N TRP A 43 12.68 24.56 -11.04
CA TRP A 43 11.87 23.44 -11.55
C TRP A 43 12.44 22.74 -12.80
N LEU A 44 12.86 23.52 -13.78
CA LEU A 44 13.38 23.01 -15.05
C LEU A 44 14.74 22.32 -14.86
N LEU A 45 15.60 22.91 -14.03
CA LEU A 45 16.93 22.38 -13.74
C LEU A 45 16.81 21.05 -12.99
N ALA A 46 16.04 21.01 -11.90
CA ALA A 46 15.82 19.79 -11.13
C ALA A 46 15.21 18.67 -11.99
N SER A 47 14.23 18.98 -12.85
CA SER A 47 13.64 18.02 -13.78
C SER A 47 14.67 17.37 -14.70
N LYS A 48 15.59 18.17 -15.27
CA LYS A 48 16.65 17.67 -16.15
C LYS A 48 17.71 16.87 -15.38
N THR A 49 18.15 17.38 -14.23
CA THR A 49 19.19 16.74 -13.39
C THR A 49 18.75 15.37 -12.90
N PHE A 50 17.54 15.26 -12.37
CA PHE A 50 17.02 14.02 -11.78
C PHE A 50 16.21 13.16 -12.75
N LYS A 51 16.08 13.58 -14.01
CA LYS A 51 15.28 12.90 -15.06
C LYS A 51 13.84 12.61 -14.61
N VAL A 52 13.23 13.56 -13.91
CA VAL A 52 11.84 13.47 -13.44
C VAL A 52 10.94 14.45 -14.22
N PRO A 53 9.67 14.12 -14.50
CA PRO A 53 8.79 15.03 -15.23
C PRO A 53 8.53 16.33 -14.44
N GLN A 54 8.78 17.48 -15.05
CA GLN A 54 8.66 18.79 -14.40
C GLN A 54 7.27 19.06 -13.79
N ALA A 55 6.20 18.71 -14.51
CA ALA A 55 4.83 18.90 -14.04
C ALA A 55 4.52 18.02 -12.83
N THR A 56 5.02 16.78 -12.82
CA THR A 56 4.89 15.88 -11.67
C THR A 56 5.69 16.40 -10.49
N LEU A 57 6.96 16.77 -10.70
CA LEU A 57 7.79 17.37 -9.66
C LEU A 57 7.11 18.57 -8.99
N ARG A 58 6.56 19.50 -9.78
CA ARG A 58 5.80 20.64 -9.26
C ARG A 58 4.61 20.22 -8.38
N ARG A 59 3.82 19.25 -8.86
CA ARG A 59 2.65 18.76 -8.12
C ARG A 59 3.03 18.14 -6.77
N HIS A 60 4.10 17.35 -6.75
CA HIS A 60 4.59 16.70 -5.54
C HIS A 60 5.27 17.70 -4.58
N ALA A 61 6.06 18.65 -5.09
CA ALA A 61 6.75 19.62 -4.23
C ALA A 61 5.81 20.67 -3.60
N LEU A 62 4.71 20.99 -4.28
CA LEU A 62 3.66 21.88 -3.77
C LEU A 62 2.58 21.14 -2.97
N ASP A 63 2.79 19.84 -2.69
CA ASP A 63 1.86 18.99 -1.94
C ASP A 63 0.40 19.07 -2.46
N LEU A 64 0.25 19.22 -3.79
CA LEU A 64 -1.07 19.33 -4.46
C LEU A 64 -1.77 17.96 -4.65
N ASN A 65 -1.11 16.89 -4.24
CA ASN A 65 -1.68 15.54 -4.26
C ASN A 65 -2.50 15.32 -2.98
N LYS A 66 -3.78 14.94 -3.12
CA LYS A 66 -4.67 14.68 -1.97
C LYS A 66 -4.34 13.41 -1.20
N ILE A 67 -3.75 12.43 -1.88
CA ILE A 67 -3.63 11.04 -1.38
C ILE A 67 -2.17 10.63 -1.18
N ILE A 68 -1.29 11.11 -2.06
CA ILE A 68 0.09 10.64 -2.16
C ILE A 68 1.02 11.78 -1.73
N SER A 69 1.79 11.57 -0.68
CA SER A 69 2.78 12.53 -0.21
C SER A 69 4.17 12.25 -0.78
N SER A 70 5.01 13.29 -0.84
CA SER A 70 6.42 13.18 -1.22
C SER A 70 6.62 12.43 -2.55
N ALA A 71 7.63 11.58 -2.73
CA ALA A 71 7.81 10.79 -3.96
C ALA A 71 7.02 9.46 -4.02
N ALA A 72 6.02 9.26 -3.16
CA ALA A 72 5.25 8.02 -3.20
C ALA A 72 4.58 7.85 -4.59
N LYS A 73 4.45 6.59 -4.98
CA LYS A 73 3.76 6.19 -6.21
C LYS A 73 2.39 5.66 -5.85
N GLY A 74 1.44 5.95 -6.71
CA GLY A 74 0.06 5.53 -6.56
C GLY A 74 -0.69 5.93 -7.81
N LEU A 75 -1.29 4.93 -8.46
CA LEU A 75 -2.17 5.14 -9.60
C LEU A 75 -3.57 4.68 -9.20
N GLY A 76 -4.57 5.42 -9.70
CA GLY A 76 -5.97 5.06 -9.52
C GLY A 76 -6.51 5.37 -8.13
N ARG A 77 -7.70 4.83 -7.87
CA ARG A 77 -8.48 5.07 -6.65
C ARG A 77 -8.18 4.09 -5.52
N PHE A 78 -7.54 2.96 -5.84
CA PHE A 78 -7.34 1.90 -4.85
C PHE A 78 -6.36 2.37 -3.79
N GLN A 79 -6.81 2.32 -2.54
CA GLN A 79 -6.04 2.64 -1.34
C GLN A 79 -6.12 1.44 -0.40
N LEU A 80 -5.15 1.35 0.51
CA LEU A 80 -5.23 0.39 1.60
C LEU A 80 -6.45 0.71 2.46
N THR A 81 -7.24 -0.30 2.79
CA THR A 81 -8.42 -0.16 3.65
C THR A 81 -8.02 0.27 5.06
N PHE A 82 -6.92 -0.27 5.59
CA PHE A 82 -6.34 0.12 6.86
C PHE A 82 -5.01 0.84 6.67
N PRO A 83 -4.68 1.81 7.54
CA PRO A 83 -3.31 2.26 7.70
C PRO A 83 -2.41 1.07 8.09
N LEU A 84 -1.16 1.09 7.63
CA LEU A 84 -0.20 0.00 7.84
C LEU A 84 -0.07 -0.41 9.32
N GLU A 85 -0.16 0.55 10.23
CA GLU A 85 -0.07 0.31 11.67
C GLU A 85 -1.24 -0.53 12.20
N ILE A 86 -2.46 -0.23 11.75
CA ILE A 86 -3.67 -0.96 12.15
C ILE A 86 -3.67 -2.36 11.53
N GLU A 87 -3.26 -2.45 10.25
CA GLU A 87 -3.10 -3.74 9.57
C GLU A 87 -2.09 -4.64 10.29
N ARG A 88 -0.98 -4.08 10.77
CA ARG A 88 0.02 -4.80 11.56
C ARG A 88 -0.55 -5.33 12.89
N GLN A 89 -1.30 -4.51 13.60
CA GLN A 89 -1.93 -4.92 14.87
C GLN A 89 -2.94 -6.05 14.65
N LEU A 90 -3.70 -6.01 13.56
CA LEU A 90 -4.61 -7.09 13.19
C LEU A 90 -3.87 -8.40 12.89
N VAL A 91 -2.78 -8.34 12.13
CA VAL A 91 -1.95 -9.51 11.83
C VAL A 91 -1.33 -10.12 13.10
N GLU A 92 -0.82 -9.29 14.01
CA GLU A 92 -0.26 -9.75 15.28
C GLU A 92 -1.32 -10.41 16.16
N HIS A 93 -2.53 -9.84 16.21
CA HIS A 93 -3.65 -10.40 16.95
C HIS A 93 -4.09 -11.76 16.39
N ILE A 94 -4.19 -11.90 15.06
CA ILE A 94 -4.50 -13.16 14.38
C ILE A 94 -3.45 -14.23 14.71
N LYS A 95 -2.16 -13.89 14.65
CA LYS A 95 -1.08 -14.82 15.02
C LYS A 95 -1.19 -15.27 16.49
N LEU A 96 -1.47 -14.35 17.41
CA LEU A 96 -1.66 -14.68 18.82
C LEU A 96 -2.82 -15.68 19.02
N LEU A 97 -3.94 -15.46 18.35
CA LEU A 97 -5.10 -16.36 18.41
C LEU A 97 -4.77 -17.74 17.84
N GLU A 98 -4.04 -17.81 16.73
CA GLU A 98 -3.57 -19.08 16.15
C GLU A 98 -2.66 -19.86 17.12
N THR A 99 -1.71 -19.18 17.79
CA THR A 99 -0.83 -19.85 18.78
C THR A 99 -1.57 -20.46 19.96
N ARG A 100 -2.77 -19.97 20.27
CA ARG A 100 -3.63 -20.48 21.35
C ARG A 100 -4.56 -21.61 20.89
N MET A 101 -4.28 -22.21 19.72
CA MET A 101 -5.07 -23.27 19.08
C MET A 101 -6.53 -22.88 18.78
N PHE A 102 -6.83 -21.59 18.66
CA PHE A 102 -8.10 -21.18 18.06
C PHE A 102 -8.01 -21.45 16.57
N GLY A 103 -8.87 -22.34 16.06
CA GLY A 103 -9.04 -22.52 14.63
C GLY A 103 -9.66 -21.25 14.04
N LEU A 104 -8.84 -20.36 13.49
CA LEU A 104 -9.33 -19.14 12.87
C LEU A 104 -9.95 -19.46 11.52
N THR A 105 -11.24 -19.17 11.42
CA THR A 105 -12.00 -19.28 10.17
C THR A 105 -11.95 -17.95 9.44
N ARG A 106 -12.04 -17.99 8.10
CA ARG A 106 -12.13 -16.81 7.22
C ARG A 106 -13.17 -15.78 7.71
N ILE A 107 -14.33 -16.25 8.15
CA ILE A 107 -15.43 -15.42 8.68
C ILE A 107 -14.97 -14.62 9.91
N MET A 108 -14.31 -15.27 10.87
CA MET A 108 -13.81 -14.60 12.08
C MET A 108 -12.81 -13.48 11.76
N VAL A 109 -12.00 -13.66 10.71
CA VAL A 109 -11.05 -12.63 10.29
C VAL A 109 -11.78 -11.43 9.67
N GLN A 110 -12.87 -11.67 8.93
CA GLN A 110 -13.72 -10.61 8.40
C GLN A 110 -14.47 -9.87 9.52
N GLU A 111 -14.94 -10.59 10.54
CA GLU A 111 -15.57 -10.02 11.74
C GLU A 111 -14.57 -9.14 12.53
N LEU A 112 -13.35 -9.64 12.76
CA LEU A 112 -12.30 -8.88 13.44
C LEU A 112 -11.89 -7.62 12.67
N ALA A 113 -11.81 -7.72 11.35
CA ALA A 113 -11.54 -6.56 10.50
C ALA A 113 -12.68 -5.54 10.57
N PHE A 114 -13.94 -6.00 10.55
CA PHE A 114 -15.10 -5.13 10.68
C PHE A 114 -15.14 -4.43 12.04
N GLU A 115 -14.92 -5.15 13.14
CA GLU A 115 -14.83 -4.56 14.47
C GLU A 115 -13.72 -3.49 14.56
N LEU A 116 -12.58 -3.73 13.90
CA LEU A 116 -11.51 -2.73 13.78
C LEU A 116 -11.94 -1.51 12.97
N THR A 117 -12.75 -1.67 11.92
CA THR A 117 -13.27 -0.51 11.19
C THR A 117 -14.15 0.38 12.06
N GLU A 118 -15.06 -0.23 12.83
CA GLU A 118 -15.96 0.49 13.73
C GLU A 118 -15.19 1.22 14.84
N LYS A 119 -14.22 0.55 15.47
CA LYS A 119 -13.40 1.15 16.54
C LYS A 119 -12.55 2.33 16.06
N ASN A 120 -12.09 2.30 14.81
CA ASN A 120 -11.27 3.37 14.23
C ASN A 120 -12.11 4.43 13.49
N GLY A 121 -13.43 4.36 13.54
CA GLY A 121 -14.33 5.35 12.94
C GLY A 121 -14.34 5.35 11.41
N PHE A 122 -13.98 4.24 10.78
CA PHE A 122 -14.14 4.08 9.34
C PHE A 122 -15.64 3.83 9.04
N GLU A 123 -16.24 4.64 8.17
CA GLU A 123 -17.63 4.46 7.75
C GLU A 123 -17.75 3.31 6.75
N ASP A 124 -17.69 2.07 7.25
CA ASP A 124 -18.11 0.89 6.50
C ASP A 124 -19.40 0.33 7.09
N LYS A 125 -20.36 0.01 6.20
CA LYS A 125 -21.73 -0.38 6.58
C LYS A 125 -21.94 -1.89 6.60
N SER A 126 -20.90 -2.68 6.32
CA SER A 126 -21.00 -4.13 6.18
C SER A 126 -19.67 -4.83 6.47
N GLU A 127 -19.74 -6.12 6.76
CA GLU A 127 -18.60 -7.02 6.96
C GLU A 127 -17.54 -6.91 5.84
N ALA A 128 -16.28 -7.21 6.19
CA ALA A 128 -15.19 -7.18 5.23
C ALA A 128 -15.41 -8.21 4.11
N GLY A 129 -15.51 -7.76 2.86
CA GLY A 129 -15.84 -8.63 1.73
C GLY A 129 -14.77 -9.69 1.41
N GLN A 130 -15.17 -10.73 0.66
CA GLN A 130 -14.27 -11.80 0.25
C GLN A 130 -13.05 -11.29 -0.54
N GLU A 131 -13.22 -10.25 -1.35
CA GLU A 131 -12.11 -9.64 -2.11
C GLU A 131 -11.07 -8.96 -1.21
N TRP A 132 -11.51 -8.37 -0.10
CA TRP A 132 -10.58 -7.81 0.90
C TRP A 132 -9.83 -8.94 1.57
N LEU A 133 -10.53 -10.00 1.98
CA LEU A 133 -9.93 -11.17 2.62
C LEU A 133 -8.89 -11.86 1.71
N ASP A 134 -9.24 -12.02 0.44
CA ASP A 134 -8.37 -12.57 -0.59
C ASP A 134 -7.23 -11.63 -0.98
N GLY A 135 -7.23 -10.36 -0.56
CA GLY A 135 -6.11 -9.42 -0.68
C GLY A 135 -5.29 -9.28 0.60
N PHE A 136 -5.90 -9.57 1.76
CA PHE A 136 -5.30 -9.60 3.08
C PHE A 136 -4.45 -10.86 3.31
N PHE A 137 -4.90 -12.02 2.80
CA PHE A 137 -4.20 -13.30 2.98
C PHE A 137 -3.14 -13.71 1.94
N PRO A 138 -3.08 -13.24 0.68
CA PRO A 138 -2.10 -13.73 -0.27
C PRO A 138 -0.72 -13.10 -0.04
N GLN A 139 0.08 -13.87 0.71
CA GLN A 139 1.51 -14.19 0.54
C GLN A 139 2.43 -13.90 1.75
N PRO A 140 3.45 -14.77 1.96
CA PRO A 140 4.20 -14.87 3.20
C PRO A 140 5.06 -13.62 3.41
N GLU A 141 4.82 -12.99 4.55
CA GLU A 141 5.44 -11.74 5.00
C GLU A 141 5.09 -10.48 4.19
N PRO A 142 4.52 -9.44 4.83
CA PRO A 142 4.55 -8.12 4.23
C PRO A 142 6.02 -7.77 4.00
N LYS A 143 6.34 -7.34 2.78
CA LYS A 143 7.65 -6.84 2.37
C LYS A 143 8.03 -5.67 3.28
N LEU A 144 8.58 -6.00 4.45
CA LEU A 144 9.38 -5.10 5.25
C LEU A 144 10.47 -4.62 4.29
N LEU A 145 10.43 -3.34 3.97
CA LEU A 145 11.59 -2.62 3.47
C LEU A 145 12.67 -2.72 4.55
N MET A 146 13.37 -3.85 4.60
CA MET A 146 14.59 -4.02 5.35
C MET A 146 15.72 -3.56 4.45
N ASP A 147 16.37 -2.47 4.87
CA ASP A 147 17.60 -1.96 4.31
C ASP A 147 18.68 -3.04 4.18
N PRO A 148 19.53 -3.00 3.14
CA PRO A 148 20.60 -3.96 2.95
C PRO A 148 21.69 -3.75 4.00
N ARG A 149 22.00 -4.80 4.76
CA ARG A 149 23.31 -5.02 5.38
C ARG A 149 23.88 -6.33 4.88
#